data_AF-A0A9P7VY19-F1
#
_entry.id   AF-A0A9P7VY19-F1
#
_cell.length_a   1.000
_cell.length_b   1.000
_cell.length_c   1.000
_cell.angle_alpha   90.00
_cell.angle_beta   90.00
_cell.angle_gamma   90.00
#
_symmetry.space_group_name_H-M   'P 1'
#
loop_
_entity.id
_entity.type
_entity.pdbx_description
1 polymer ?
#
loop_
_entity_poly.entity_id
_entity_poly.type
_entity_poly.pdbx_seq_one_letter_code
_entity_poly.pdbx_strand_id
1 'polypeptide(L)'
;MDPSKLAIAFEPMGDDAELQSSPTSRLVVTENLSEVYYKGLPSRPLLIATTNPSPYDYPTGPEAYAVLKELRELGDHPLASVWDHGLADRLRSGLNTMCVNWTSIDAVRMVKEGQSSGPAIVWIGVEFGALTFKEGSDVAFSCLSFINSYGFRDYHVEIRESRVMRQEGNRFFDTVWWSDPTFAVRDPYTATLGIPISTKNKPLAEGTGGFYLSAGGDDKDIYLVTARHVVLPVDKNENREYQHRNNSRAREDVIVLGATGFNKKLAAIDEKIQDEEFTIIYSRKRIELVKDKDDRASVIEHEKVENDLQRAETKMKAFRDFRREIATHWRPEEKRVFGELAWAPPITYSTEPGEYTLDLAVIKIDTGKLDAKNYCGNTINIGDKYKHWEFMEKIYQHPTSSKSFEFPVDRLVTLQGQVPETVLVNLPVLDTNSESCLVVFKNGANTGTTIGKTNNVSSYTRIYVAGEYLESREWPIIPTDKNSAPFSRKGDSGSCVADSFGRIGGILTSSCGATDYSDLTYVTPISFIMKVLHATEFFKYAHLNPVLT
;
A
#
# COMPACT_ATOMS: atom_id res chain seq x y z
N MET A 1 -10.22 -88.58 5.92
CA MET A 1 -10.49 -89.44 4.74
C MET A 1 -9.67 -88.87 3.60
N ASP A 2 -9.04 -89.73 2.80
CA ASP A 2 -8.29 -89.35 1.59
C ASP A 2 -8.75 -90.25 0.43
N PRO A 3 -9.21 -89.69 -0.70
CA PRO A 3 -9.34 -90.37 -1.97
C PRO A 3 -8.29 -89.83 -2.97
N SER A 4 -7.19 -90.54 -3.09
CA SER A 4 -5.99 -90.11 -3.81
C SER A 4 -6.05 -90.20 -5.35
N LYS A 5 -5.41 -89.23 -6.03
CA LYS A 5 -4.61 -89.36 -7.28
C LYS A 5 -5.24 -89.85 -8.62
N LEU A 6 -5.11 -89.00 -9.65
CA LEU A 6 -4.45 -89.24 -10.96
C LEU A 6 -3.88 -87.86 -11.41
N ALA A 7 -2.60 -87.62 -11.79
CA ALA A 7 -1.69 -88.24 -12.77
C ALA A 7 -2.05 -87.85 -14.24
N ILE A 8 -1.16 -87.37 -15.13
CA ILE A 8 0.31 -87.11 -15.13
C ILE A 8 0.64 -86.09 -16.29
N ALA A 9 1.80 -85.47 -16.59
CA ALA A 9 3.24 -85.64 -16.27
C ALA A 9 4.11 -84.40 -16.68
N PHE A 10 5.38 -84.37 -16.23
CA PHE A 10 6.62 -83.72 -16.76
C PHE A 10 6.75 -82.21 -17.13
N GLU A 11 7.90 -81.64 -16.70
CA GLU A 11 8.52 -80.34 -17.03
C GLU A 11 9.58 -80.51 -18.17
N PRO A 12 10.51 -79.57 -18.51
CA PRO A 12 10.70 -78.15 -18.12
C PRO A 12 11.05 -77.18 -19.28
N MET A 13 11.09 -75.85 -19.01
CA MET A 13 12.06 -74.84 -19.54
C MET A 13 11.66 -73.40 -19.14
N GLY A 14 12.63 -72.49 -18.91
CA GLY A 14 12.42 -71.03 -18.93
C GLY A 14 12.92 -70.27 -17.69
N ASP A 15 14.06 -69.61 -17.85
CA ASP A 15 14.91 -68.95 -16.85
C ASP A 15 14.28 -67.80 -16.01
N ASP A 16 15.05 -67.43 -14.98
CA ASP A 16 14.84 -66.36 -14.00
C ASP A 16 14.32 -65.00 -14.53
N ALA A 17 13.45 -64.38 -13.73
CA ALA A 17 13.31 -62.92 -13.67
C ALA A 17 12.93 -62.47 -12.25
N GLU A 18 13.91 -62.03 -11.46
CA GLU A 18 13.64 -61.32 -10.20
C GLU A 18 12.80 -60.05 -10.50
N LEU A 19 11.64 -59.90 -9.86
CA LEU A 19 10.92 -58.62 -9.87
C LEU A 19 11.62 -57.61 -8.96
N GLN A 20 12.70 -57.02 -9.46
CA GLN A 20 13.35 -55.88 -8.82
C GLN A 20 12.38 -54.69 -8.83
N SER A 21 11.79 -54.41 -7.66
CA SER A 21 10.94 -53.23 -7.46
C SER A 21 11.79 -51.97 -7.60
N SER A 22 11.67 -51.27 -8.73
CA SER A 22 12.41 -50.04 -8.96
C SER A 22 12.00 -48.97 -7.93
N PRO A 23 12.95 -48.25 -7.34
CA PRO A 23 12.63 -47.17 -6.42
C PRO A 23 11.97 -46.03 -7.21
N THR A 24 10.71 -45.74 -6.92
CA THR A 24 9.98 -44.63 -7.55
C THR A 24 10.71 -43.33 -7.24
N SER A 25 11.29 -42.70 -8.25
CA SER A 25 12.05 -41.46 -8.08
C SER A 25 11.15 -40.34 -7.56
N ARG A 26 11.58 -39.64 -6.50
CA ARG A 26 10.86 -38.47 -5.99
C ARG A 26 10.85 -37.39 -7.06
N LEU A 27 9.66 -36.93 -7.44
CA LEU A 27 9.49 -35.84 -8.38
C LEU A 27 10.01 -34.53 -7.76
N VAL A 28 10.88 -33.83 -8.47
CA VAL A 28 11.34 -32.48 -8.11
C VAL A 28 10.74 -31.50 -9.12
N VAL A 29 10.12 -30.44 -8.63
CA VAL A 29 9.47 -29.41 -9.45
C VAL A 29 10.53 -28.53 -10.14
N THR A 30 10.26 -28.10 -11.37
CA THR A 30 11.10 -27.14 -12.11
C THR A 30 10.54 -25.73 -12.02
N GLU A 31 11.37 -24.71 -12.17
CA GLU A 31 10.98 -23.28 -12.08
C GLU A 31 9.79 -22.94 -13.01
N ASN A 32 9.87 -23.33 -14.28
CA ASN A 32 8.78 -23.12 -15.25
C ASN A 32 7.47 -23.82 -14.83
N LEU A 33 7.55 -25.01 -14.23
CA LEU A 33 6.36 -25.69 -13.68
C LEU A 33 5.83 -24.95 -12.46
N SER A 34 6.69 -24.49 -11.56
CA SER A 34 6.35 -23.74 -10.35
C SER A 34 5.46 -22.53 -10.64
N GLU A 35 5.82 -21.73 -11.65
CA GLU A 35 5.10 -20.51 -12.03
C GLU A 35 3.74 -20.77 -12.70
N VAL A 36 3.62 -21.82 -13.52
CA VAL A 36 2.38 -22.07 -14.29
C VAL A 36 1.38 -22.96 -13.57
N TYR A 37 1.79 -23.72 -12.55
CA TYR A 37 1.00 -24.84 -12.02
C TYR A 37 -0.39 -24.47 -11.48
N TYR A 38 -0.51 -23.33 -10.80
CA TYR A 38 -1.75 -22.87 -10.17
C TYR A 38 -2.45 -21.75 -10.96
N LYS A 39 -2.15 -21.63 -12.26
CA LYS A 39 -2.82 -20.67 -13.14
C LYS A 39 -4.34 -20.92 -13.14
N GLY A 40 -5.13 -19.87 -12.95
CA GLY A 40 -6.57 -19.93 -12.71
C GLY A 40 -6.94 -19.51 -11.28
N LEU A 41 -6.13 -19.89 -10.28
CA LEU A 41 -6.35 -19.46 -8.89
C LEU A 41 -6.11 -17.95 -8.72
N PRO A 42 -6.90 -17.22 -7.90
CA PRO A 42 -6.82 -15.76 -7.80
C PRO A 42 -5.43 -15.21 -7.44
N SER A 43 -4.72 -15.87 -6.52
CA SER A 43 -3.40 -15.43 -6.04
C SER A 43 -2.22 -16.04 -6.80
N ARG A 44 -2.46 -17.00 -7.72
CA ARG A 44 -1.44 -17.73 -8.51
C ARG A 44 -0.15 -18.06 -7.72
N PRO A 45 -0.24 -18.82 -6.60
CA PRO A 45 0.92 -19.14 -5.79
C PRO A 45 1.94 -20.00 -6.58
N LEU A 46 3.19 -20.04 -6.13
CA LEU A 46 4.23 -20.91 -6.70
C LEU A 46 4.11 -22.34 -6.17
N LEU A 47 4.33 -23.34 -7.02
CA LEU A 47 4.41 -24.75 -6.61
C LEU A 47 5.84 -25.11 -6.22
N ILE A 48 6.04 -25.45 -4.94
CA ILE A 48 7.33 -25.92 -4.43
C ILE A 48 7.47 -27.44 -4.56
N ALA A 49 6.39 -28.20 -4.34
CA ALA A 49 6.39 -29.66 -4.49
C ALA A 49 4.99 -30.23 -4.72
N THR A 50 4.91 -31.37 -5.41
CA THR A 50 3.69 -32.19 -5.52
C THR A 50 4.06 -33.67 -5.54
N THR A 51 3.24 -34.51 -4.91
CA THR A 51 3.37 -35.97 -5.00
C THR A 51 2.52 -36.59 -6.11
N ASN A 52 1.89 -35.77 -6.95
CA ASN A 52 1.25 -36.24 -8.17
C ASN A 52 2.34 -36.70 -9.17
N PRO A 53 2.34 -37.97 -9.65
CA PRO A 53 3.35 -38.48 -10.56
C PRO A 53 3.28 -37.88 -11.98
N SER A 54 2.15 -37.28 -12.35
CA SER A 54 1.93 -36.60 -13.64
C SER A 54 1.18 -35.28 -13.39
N PRO A 55 1.84 -34.27 -12.81
CA PRO A 55 1.15 -33.11 -12.26
C PRO A 55 0.56 -32.18 -13.32
N TYR A 56 1.20 -32.08 -14.48
CA TYR A 56 0.91 -31.08 -15.49
C TYR A 56 1.17 -31.61 -16.90
N ASP A 57 0.11 -31.63 -17.72
CA ASP A 57 0.16 -31.97 -19.13
C ASP A 57 0.52 -30.71 -19.90
N TYR A 58 1.70 -30.66 -20.53
CA TYR A 58 2.06 -29.53 -21.38
C TYR A 58 1.19 -29.53 -22.65
N PRO A 59 0.40 -28.48 -22.91
CA PRO A 59 -0.49 -28.46 -24.08
C PRO A 59 0.32 -28.37 -25.37
N THR A 60 0.00 -29.20 -26.35
CA THR A 60 0.72 -29.30 -27.63
C THR A 60 -0.15 -28.87 -28.81
N GLY A 61 0.24 -27.80 -29.51
CA GLY A 61 -0.44 -27.33 -30.72
C GLY A 61 -0.38 -25.80 -30.88
N PRO A 62 -0.98 -25.24 -31.96
CA PRO A 62 -1.06 -23.80 -32.16
C PRO A 62 -1.99 -23.08 -31.15
N GLU A 63 -2.86 -23.81 -30.46
CA GLU A 63 -3.81 -23.31 -29.46
C GLU A 63 -3.43 -23.74 -28.02
N ALA A 64 -2.12 -23.84 -27.75
CA ALA A 64 -1.56 -24.38 -26.51
C ALA A 64 -1.71 -23.48 -25.27
N TYR A 65 -2.94 -23.20 -24.85
CA TYR A 65 -3.23 -22.47 -23.62
C TYR A 65 -3.03 -23.36 -22.38
N ALA A 66 -2.28 -22.85 -21.40
CA ALA A 66 -2.13 -23.48 -20.08
C ALA A 66 -3.49 -23.57 -19.36
N VAL A 67 -3.90 -24.80 -19.04
CA VAL A 67 -5.21 -25.15 -18.46
C VAL A 67 -5.42 -24.44 -17.12
N LEU A 68 -6.57 -23.75 -16.98
CA LEU A 68 -6.90 -23.08 -15.72
C LEU A 68 -7.35 -24.09 -14.66
N LYS A 69 -7.07 -23.76 -13.40
CA LYS A 69 -7.50 -24.52 -12.23
C LYS A 69 -8.40 -23.69 -11.32
N GLU A 70 -9.29 -24.40 -10.63
CA GLU A 70 -10.14 -23.88 -9.56
C GLU A 70 -10.04 -24.77 -8.31
N LEU A 71 -10.34 -24.17 -7.16
CA LEU A 71 -10.51 -24.89 -5.89
C LEU A 71 -11.99 -25.20 -5.69
N ARG A 72 -12.30 -26.42 -5.25
CA ARG A 72 -13.61 -26.79 -4.73
C ARG A 72 -13.51 -27.44 -3.36
N GLU A 73 -14.64 -27.51 -2.68
CA GLU A 73 -14.81 -28.24 -1.43
C GLU A 73 -14.37 -29.72 -1.55
N LEU A 74 -13.92 -30.28 -0.43
CA LEU A 74 -13.43 -31.65 -0.37
C LEU A 74 -14.56 -32.68 -0.58
N GLY A 75 -15.78 -32.34 -0.16
CA GLY A 75 -16.97 -33.20 -0.21
C GLY A 75 -16.83 -34.45 0.67
N ASP A 76 -17.56 -35.52 0.30
CA ASP A 76 -17.60 -36.80 1.01
C ASP A 76 -16.30 -37.64 0.90
N HIS A 77 -15.15 -37.00 0.75
CA HIS A 77 -13.86 -37.67 0.68
C HIS A 77 -13.42 -38.16 2.08
N PRO A 78 -12.87 -39.39 2.23
CA PRO A 78 -12.50 -39.92 3.55
C PRO A 78 -11.53 -39.06 4.37
N LEU A 79 -10.69 -38.22 3.73
CA LEU A 79 -9.88 -37.23 4.46
C LEU A 79 -10.72 -36.29 5.34
N ALA A 80 -11.91 -35.87 4.91
CA ALA A 80 -12.78 -34.99 5.68
C ALA A 80 -13.20 -35.63 7.02
N SER A 81 -13.45 -36.94 7.02
CA SER A 81 -13.87 -37.69 8.22
C SER A 81 -12.77 -37.93 9.25
N VAL A 82 -11.50 -37.65 8.91
CA VAL A 82 -10.35 -37.80 9.83
C VAL A 82 -9.58 -36.50 10.09
N TRP A 83 -9.86 -35.44 9.33
CA TRP A 83 -9.06 -34.20 9.31
C TRP A 83 -8.90 -33.61 10.72
N ASP A 84 -10.02 -33.19 11.30
CA ASP A 84 -10.09 -32.64 12.66
C ASP A 84 -10.12 -33.73 13.74
N HIS A 85 -10.33 -34.99 13.35
CA HIS A 85 -10.22 -36.16 14.23
C HIS A 85 -8.77 -36.69 14.33
N GLY A 86 -7.83 -35.74 14.39
CA GLY A 86 -6.43 -35.98 14.75
C GLY A 86 -5.44 -36.13 13.59
N LEU A 87 -5.87 -36.13 12.32
CA LEU A 87 -4.93 -36.13 11.18
C LEU A 87 -4.18 -34.79 11.06
N ALA A 88 -4.90 -33.67 11.17
CA ALA A 88 -4.32 -32.33 11.07
C ALA A 88 -3.30 -32.05 12.20
N ASP A 89 -3.63 -32.40 13.45
CA ASP A 89 -2.72 -32.32 14.62
C ASP A 89 -1.39 -33.03 14.35
N ARG A 90 -1.49 -34.22 13.77
CA ARG A 90 -0.36 -35.08 13.45
C ARG A 90 0.46 -34.53 12.28
N LEU A 91 -0.17 -33.96 11.25
CA LEU A 91 0.52 -33.26 10.16
C LEU A 91 1.27 -32.01 10.65
N ARG A 92 0.62 -31.18 11.48
CA ARG A 92 1.25 -30.01 12.14
C ARG A 92 2.47 -30.42 12.95
N SER A 93 2.35 -31.50 13.72
CA SER A 93 3.44 -32.06 14.52
C SER A 93 4.59 -32.59 13.65
N GLY A 94 4.29 -33.26 12.53
CA GLY A 94 5.29 -33.75 11.58
C GLY A 94 6.06 -32.61 10.91
N LEU A 95 5.36 -31.59 10.41
CA LEU A 95 5.98 -30.40 9.80
C LEU A 95 6.87 -29.63 10.78
N ASN A 96 6.41 -29.45 12.03
CA ASN A 96 7.21 -28.86 13.11
C ASN A 96 8.47 -29.70 13.40
N THR A 97 8.37 -31.04 13.40
CA THR A 97 9.50 -31.95 13.63
C THR A 97 10.51 -31.93 12.48
N MET A 98 10.06 -31.64 11.26
CA MET A 98 10.90 -31.40 10.08
C MET A 98 11.40 -29.94 10.00
N CYS A 99 11.18 -29.11 11.03
CA CYS A 99 11.54 -27.69 11.07
C CYS A 99 10.98 -26.83 9.92
N VAL A 100 9.86 -27.24 9.31
CA VAL A 100 9.25 -26.54 8.18
C VAL A 100 8.52 -25.29 8.65
N ASN A 101 8.81 -24.13 8.07
CA ASN A 101 8.10 -22.88 8.33
C ASN A 101 6.76 -22.82 7.56
N TRP A 102 5.82 -23.68 7.96
CA TRP A 102 4.49 -23.78 7.36
C TRP A 102 3.53 -22.69 7.86
N THR A 103 2.59 -22.31 7.02
CA THR A 103 1.67 -21.18 7.23
C THR A 103 0.20 -21.59 7.17
N SER A 104 -0.18 -22.53 6.29
CA SER A 104 -1.50 -23.18 6.24
C SER A 104 -1.37 -24.68 5.98
N ILE A 105 -2.41 -25.43 6.34
CA ILE A 105 -2.61 -26.81 5.91
C ILE A 105 -4.10 -26.93 5.57
N ASP A 106 -4.40 -27.02 4.28
CA ASP A 106 -5.75 -26.97 3.73
C ASP A 106 -6.10 -28.33 3.10
N ALA A 107 -7.36 -28.76 3.17
CA ALA A 107 -7.84 -30.01 2.55
C ALA A 107 -8.98 -29.70 1.57
N VAL A 108 -8.69 -29.81 0.28
CA VAL A 108 -9.52 -29.26 -0.81
C VAL A 108 -9.48 -30.16 -2.04
N ARG A 109 -10.32 -29.88 -3.05
CA ARG A 109 -10.18 -30.45 -4.40
C ARG A 109 -9.61 -29.41 -5.36
N MET A 110 -8.73 -29.87 -6.24
CA MET A 110 -8.14 -29.07 -7.31
C MET A 110 -8.70 -29.55 -8.65
N VAL A 111 -9.52 -28.74 -9.31
CA VAL A 111 -10.23 -29.12 -10.54
C VAL A 111 -9.64 -28.35 -11.73
N LYS A 112 -9.45 -29.01 -12.88
CA LYS A 112 -9.11 -28.35 -14.15
C LYS A 112 -10.40 -27.80 -14.79
N GLU A 113 -10.32 -26.62 -15.39
CA GLU A 113 -11.45 -25.99 -16.08
C GLU A 113 -12.12 -26.95 -17.08
N GLY A 114 -13.46 -26.98 -17.07
CA GLY A 114 -14.25 -27.93 -17.88
C GLY A 114 -14.39 -29.34 -17.30
N GLN A 115 -13.72 -29.69 -16.20
CA GLN A 115 -13.89 -31.00 -15.53
C GLN A 115 -14.98 -30.97 -14.44
N SER A 116 -15.72 -32.09 -14.32
CA SER A 116 -16.78 -32.24 -13.32
C SER A 116 -16.25 -32.50 -11.91
N SER A 117 -15.06 -33.08 -11.78
CA SER A 117 -14.38 -33.39 -10.50
C SER A 117 -12.87 -33.35 -10.68
N GLY A 118 -12.13 -33.33 -9.57
CA GLY A 118 -10.67 -33.31 -9.54
C GLY A 118 -10.10 -33.96 -8.26
N PRO A 119 -8.80 -34.27 -8.22
CA PRO A 119 -8.15 -34.93 -7.10
C PRO A 119 -8.31 -34.15 -5.79
N ALA A 120 -8.44 -34.89 -4.69
CA ALA A 120 -8.27 -34.32 -3.35
C ALA A 120 -6.78 -34.02 -3.11
N ILE A 121 -6.50 -32.86 -2.51
CA ILE A 121 -5.13 -32.48 -2.15
C ILE A 121 -5.06 -32.08 -0.67
N VAL A 122 -3.95 -32.47 -0.04
CA VAL A 122 -3.45 -31.86 1.19
C VAL A 122 -2.51 -30.75 0.77
N TRP A 123 -2.97 -29.51 0.91
CA TRP A 123 -2.35 -28.31 0.37
C TRP A 123 -1.64 -27.55 1.49
N ILE A 124 -0.31 -27.54 1.47
CA ILE A 124 0.51 -27.00 2.54
C ILE A 124 1.06 -25.64 2.09
N GLY A 125 0.72 -24.59 2.83
CA GLY A 125 1.35 -23.29 2.70
C GLY A 125 2.68 -23.25 3.45
N VAL A 126 3.72 -22.69 2.83
CA VAL A 126 4.98 -22.32 3.49
C VAL A 126 5.33 -20.85 3.19
N GLU A 127 6.04 -20.20 4.10
CA GLU A 127 6.51 -18.82 3.90
C GLU A 127 7.46 -18.73 2.68
N PHE A 128 7.48 -17.58 2.01
CA PHE A 128 8.27 -17.36 0.79
C PHE A 128 9.76 -17.66 1.01
N GLY A 129 10.35 -18.46 0.13
CA GLY A 129 11.75 -18.91 0.19
C GLY A 129 12.07 -19.91 1.30
N ALA A 130 11.09 -20.45 2.03
CA ALA A 130 11.35 -21.32 3.18
C ALA A 130 11.80 -22.75 2.83
N LEU A 131 11.65 -23.20 1.58
CA LEU A 131 12.06 -24.52 1.09
C LEU A 131 12.52 -24.43 -0.38
N THR A 132 13.61 -25.11 -0.74
CA THR A 132 13.92 -25.39 -2.15
C THR A 132 12.99 -26.47 -2.72
N PHE A 133 12.89 -26.60 -4.05
CA PHE A 133 12.12 -27.66 -4.70
C PHE A 133 12.52 -29.09 -4.26
N LYS A 134 13.77 -29.29 -3.86
CA LYS A 134 14.26 -30.58 -3.36
C LYS A 134 13.76 -30.85 -1.95
N GLU A 135 13.98 -29.91 -1.02
CA GLU A 135 13.52 -30.03 0.37
C GLU A 135 11.99 -30.12 0.43
N GLY A 136 11.29 -29.36 -0.40
CA GLY A 136 9.85 -29.46 -0.59
C GLY A 136 9.40 -30.84 -1.05
N SER A 137 10.11 -31.46 -2.00
CA SER A 137 9.81 -32.84 -2.42
C SER A 137 9.99 -33.83 -1.26
N ASP A 138 11.11 -33.73 -0.53
CA ASP A 138 11.39 -34.61 0.62
C ASP A 138 10.36 -34.43 1.75
N VAL A 139 9.89 -33.20 2.02
CA VAL A 139 8.80 -32.90 2.96
C VAL A 139 7.45 -33.43 2.45
N ALA A 140 7.10 -33.21 1.18
CA ALA A 140 5.83 -33.63 0.60
C ALA A 140 5.67 -35.17 0.61
N PHE A 141 6.72 -35.89 0.22
CA PHE A 141 6.74 -37.35 0.30
C PHE A 141 6.74 -37.87 1.74
N SER A 142 7.34 -37.16 2.69
CA SER A 142 7.26 -37.51 4.12
C SER A 142 5.83 -37.35 4.66
N CYS A 143 5.14 -36.25 4.33
CA CYS A 143 3.72 -36.06 4.63
C CYS A 143 2.82 -37.11 3.96
N LEU A 144 3.10 -37.51 2.72
CA LEU A 144 2.37 -38.56 2.01
C LEU A 144 2.53 -39.92 2.71
N SER A 145 3.77 -40.34 3.01
CA SER A 145 4.04 -41.58 3.76
C SER A 145 3.31 -41.61 5.11
N PHE A 146 3.19 -40.45 5.74
CA PHE A 146 2.52 -40.28 7.02
C PHE A 146 0.99 -40.38 6.93
N ILE A 147 0.34 -39.66 6.00
CA ILE A 147 -1.12 -39.74 5.80
C ILE A 147 -1.52 -41.15 5.33
N ASN A 148 -0.71 -41.79 4.47
CA ASN A 148 -0.90 -43.19 4.04
C ASN A 148 -0.98 -44.20 5.20
N SER A 149 -0.42 -43.89 6.38
CA SER A 149 -0.52 -44.76 7.56
C SER A 149 -1.94 -44.91 8.11
N TYR A 150 -2.86 -44.02 7.72
CA TYR A 150 -4.30 -44.11 8.02
C TYR A 150 -5.09 -44.93 6.98
N GLY A 151 -4.43 -45.46 5.94
CA GLY A 151 -5.05 -46.33 4.92
C GLY A 151 -5.61 -45.62 3.68
N PHE A 152 -5.61 -44.28 3.65
CA PHE A 152 -6.05 -43.50 2.49
C PHE A 152 -5.00 -43.50 1.37
N ARG A 153 -5.44 -43.39 0.11
CA ARG A 153 -4.57 -43.26 -1.09
C ARG A 153 -5.09 -42.34 -2.19
N ASP A 154 -6.36 -41.93 -2.16
CA ASP A 154 -7.01 -41.10 -3.20
C ASP A 154 -6.75 -39.58 -2.99
N TYR A 155 -5.48 -39.20 -2.83
CA TYR A 155 -5.09 -37.81 -2.64
C TYR A 155 -3.62 -37.58 -3.01
N HIS A 156 -3.23 -36.32 -3.15
CA HIS A 156 -1.83 -35.90 -3.28
C HIS A 156 -1.47 -34.88 -2.20
N VAL A 157 -0.17 -34.76 -1.88
CA VAL A 157 0.36 -33.67 -1.06
C VAL A 157 0.99 -32.64 -1.98
N GLU A 158 0.61 -31.37 -1.85
CA GLU A 158 1.14 -30.27 -2.64
C GLU A 158 1.59 -29.13 -1.73
N ILE A 159 2.82 -28.63 -1.92
CA ILE A 159 3.40 -27.53 -1.16
C ILE A 159 3.46 -26.29 -2.05
N ARG A 160 2.99 -25.15 -1.51
CA ARG A 160 2.96 -23.85 -2.17
C ARG A 160 3.55 -22.74 -1.31
N GLU A 161 4.13 -21.73 -1.95
CA GLU A 161 4.41 -20.48 -1.25
C GLU A 161 3.09 -19.75 -0.97
N SER A 162 2.83 -19.45 0.30
CA SER A 162 1.69 -18.67 0.74
C SER A 162 1.80 -18.30 2.22
N ARG A 163 1.02 -17.30 2.65
CA ARG A 163 0.95 -16.87 4.04
C ARG A 163 -0.50 -16.61 4.44
N VAL A 164 -0.89 -17.03 5.65
CA VAL A 164 -2.22 -16.75 6.19
C VAL A 164 -2.34 -15.27 6.54
N MET A 165 -3.01 -14.54 5.67
CA MET A 165 -3.32 -13.13 5.86
C MET A 165 -4.64 -12.99 6.61
N ARG A 166 -4.59 -12.49 7.85
CA ARG A 166 -5.80 -12.01 8.54
C ARG A 166 -6.42 -10.83 7.76
N GLN A 167 -7.70 -10.57 7.98
CA GLN A 167 -8.45 -9.48 7.29
C GLN A 167 -8.13 -8.06 7.82
N GLU A 168 -7.02 -7.89 8.53
CA GLU A 168 -6.42 -6.58 8.72
C GLU A 168 -5.82 -6.10 7.37
N GLY A 169 -6.29 -4.97 6.85
CA GLY A 169 -5.57 -4.24 5.80
C GLY A 169 -4.15 -3.86 6.24
N ASN A 170 -3.25 -3.58 5.30
CA ASN A 170 -1.82 -3.39 5.59
C ASN A 170 -1.57 -2.26 6.59
N ARG A 171 -0.53 -2.41 7.41
CA ARG A 171 0.04 -1.28 8.16
C ARG A 171 0.72 -0.31 7.21
N PHE A 172 0.83 0.96 7.60
CA PHE A 172 1.65 1.92 6.87
C PHE A 172 3.13 1.49 6.88
N PHE A 173 3.87 1.76 5.81
CA PHE A 173 5.31 1.49 5.79
C PHE A 173 6.08 2.45 6.70
N ASP A 174 7.16 1.94 7.29
CA ASP A 174 8.22 2.70 7.93
C ASP A 174 8.74 3.78 6.96
N THR A 175 8.96 4.99 7.46
CA THR A 175 9.68 6.04 6.74
C THR A 175 11.13 5.59 6.48
N VAL A 176 11.67 5.93 5.32
CA VAL A 176 13.07 5.63 4.94
C VAL A 176 13.87 6.91 4.80
N TRP A 177 15.19 6.81 4.90
CA TRP A 177 16.09 7.93 4.63
C TRP A 177 15.97 8.40 3.18
N TRP A 178 16.21 9.69 2.95
CA TRP A 178 16.30 10.31 1.62
C TRP A 178 17.18 9.55 0.60
N SER A 179 18.21 8.85 1.08
CA SER A 179 19.13 8.05 0.27
C SER A 179 18.57 6.70 -0.20
N ASP A 180 17.46 6.23 0.35
CA ASP A 180 16.79 5.01 -0.10
C ASP A 180 16.11 5.26 -1.47
N PRO A 181 16.36 4.43 -2.51
CA PRO A 181 15.75 4.61 -3.82
C PRO A 181 14.21 4.73 -3.79
N THR A 182 13.56 4.04 -2.85
CA THR A 182 12.10 3.98 -2.74
C THR A 182 11.48 5.21 -2.09
N PHE A 183 12.26 6.13 -1.50
CA PHE A 183 11.78 7.27 -0.70
C PHE A 183 10.52 7.96 -1.25
N ALA A 184 10.60 8.51 -2.47
CA ALA A 184 9.49 9.27 -3.07
C ALA A 184 8.32 8.41 -3.56
N VAL A 185 8.56 7.15 -3.94
CA VAL A 185 7.48 6.23 -4.37
C VAL A 185 6.81 5.51 -3.19
N ARG A 186 7.47 5.48 -2.02
CA ARG A 186 6.97 4.90 -0.77
C ARG A 186 6.06 5.86 -0.01
N ASP A 187 6.31 7.17 -0.06
CA ASP A 187 5.55 8.20 0.67
C ASP A 187 4.01 8.00 0.68
N PRO A 188 3.32 7.69 -0.46
CA PRO A 188 1.87 7.46 -0.52
C PRO A 188 1.34 6.29 0.33
N TYR A 189 2.23 5.45 0.86
CA TYR A 189 1.97 4.25 1.64
C TYR A 189 2.54 4.34 3.07
N THR A 190 3.11 5.49 3.45
CA THR A 190 3.57 5.78 4.82
C THR A 190 2.52 6.57 5.61
N ALA A 191 2.72 6.74 6.91
CA ALA A 191 1.82 7.51 7.77
C ALA A 191 2.14 9.02 7.79
N THR A 192 2.90 9.54 6.83
CA THR A 192 3.20 10.98 6.69
C THR A 192 1.95 11.77 6.30
N LEU A 193 1.90 13.06 6.62
CA LEU A 193 0.80 13.92 6.20
C LEU A 193 0.85 14.15 4.69
N GLY A 194 -0.31 14.05 4.03
CA GLY A 194 -0.41 13.97 2.56
C GLY A 194 -0.91 12.63 2.03
N ILE A 195 -1.29 11.67 2.90
CA ILE A 195 -1.83 10.35 2.54
C ILE A 195 -2.94 10.47 1.48
N PRO A 196 -2.82 9.88 0.29
CA PRO A 196 -3.94 9.77 -0.65
C PRO A 196 -5.03 8.89 -0.07
N ILE A 197 -6.29 9.31 -0.09
CA ILE A 197 -7.40 8.56 0.51
C ILE A 197 -8.68 8.54 -0.35
N SER A 198 -9.52 7.55 -0.10
CA SER A 198 -10.88 7.43 -0.65
C SER A 198 -11.76 6.57 0.28
N THR A 199 -13.09 6.71 0.26
CA THR A 199 -13.96 5.69 0.88
C THR A 199 -14.04 4.45 0.01
N LYS A 200 -13.93 3.25 0.61
CA LYS A 200 -13.94 1.97 -0.09
C LYS A 200 -15.15 1.78 -1.01
N ASN A 201 -16.32 2.28 -0.58
CA ASN A 201 -17.56 2.19 -1.35
C ASN A 201 -17.61 3.13 -2.58
N LYS A 202 -16.65 4.06 -2.73
CA LYS A 202 -16.62 5.09 -3.78
C LYS A 202 -15.18 5.37 -4.27
N PRO A 203 -14.40 4.36 -4.70
CA PRO A 203 -12.93 4.44 -4.87
C PRO A 203 -12.46 5.34 -6.04
N LEU A 204 -13.37 6.08 -6.68
CA LEU A 204 -13.09 7.10 -7.70
C LEU A 204 -13.23 8.55 -7.16
N ALA A 205 -13.72 8.72 -5.93
CA ALA A 205 -13.69 9.98 -5.22
C ALA A 205 -12.43 10.03 -4.36
N GLU A 206 -11.43 10.80 -4.78
CA GLU A 206 -10.09 10.79 -4.18
C GLU A 206 -9.72 12.15 -3.61
N GLY A 207 -9.04 12.13 -2.48
CA GLY A 207 -8.51 13.30 -1.79
C GLY A 207 -7.27 12.96 -0.96
N THR A 208 -7.01 13.79 0.04
CA THR A 208 -5.82 13.75 0.88
C THR A 208 -6.17 13.74 2.37
N GLY A 209 -5.50 12.90 3.15
CA GLY A 209 -5.49 12.93 4.61
C GLY A 209 -4.71 14.12 5.13
N GLY A 210 -5.35 14.94 5.95
CA GLY A 210 -4.84 16.22 6.42
C GLY A 210 -3.85 16.10 7.55
N PHE A 211 -4.35 16.05 8.78
CA PHE A 211 -3.55 16.02 10.01
C PHE A 211 -4.15 15.02 11.02
N TYR A 212 -3.31 14.51 11.92
CA TYR A 212 -3.71 13.65 13.01
C TYR A 212 -4.23 14.41 14.23
N LEU A 213 -5.19 13.80 14.91
CA LEU A 213 -5.88 14.31 16.10
C LEU A 213 -6.03 13.17 17.11
N SER A 214 -5.89 13.44 18.41
CA SER A 214 -6.49 12.61 19.47
C SER A 214 -7.78 13.27 19.93
N ALA A 215 -8.81 12.49 20.26
CA ALA A 215 -10.05 13.01 20.88
C ALA A 215 -9.84 13.50 22.32
N GLY A 216 -8.80 12.98 23.00
CA GLY A 216 -8.44 13.35 24.37
C GLY A 216 -9.36 12.73 25.45
N GLY A 217 -9.12 13.11 26.70
CA GLY A 217 -9.80 12.47 27.84
C GLY A 217 -9.27 11.05 28.07
N ASP A 218 -10.17 10.08 28.17
CA ASP A 218 -9.85 8.65 28.30
C ASP A 218 -9.62 7.95 26.94
N ASP A 219 -9.91 8.64 25.83
CA ASP A 219 -9.73 8.10 24.48
C ASP A 219 -8.26 8.05 24.07
N LYS A 220 -7.87 6.95 23.42
CA LYS A 220 -6.49 6.65 22.99
C LYS A 220 -6.38 6.42 21.49
N ASP A 221 -7.47 6.53 20.75
CA ASP A 221 -7.48 6.29 19.33
C ASP A 221 -6.86 7.48 18.59
N ILE A 222 -6.14 7.16 17.51
CA ILE A 222 -5.58 8.17 16.61
C ILE A 222 -6.60 8.41 15.51
N TYR A 223 -6.92 9.67 15.26
CA TYR A 223 -7.82 10.11 14.21
C TYR A 223 -7.07 10.88 13.12
N LEU A 224 -7.56 10.84 11.90
CA LEU A 224 -7.07 11.61 10.75
C LEU A 224 -8.19 12.52 10.25
N VAL A 225 -7.89 13.82 10.17
CA VAL A 225 -8.81 14.86 9.69
C VAL A 225 -8.66 15.06 8.19
N THR A 226 -9.76 15.22 7.47
CA THR A 226 -9.81 15.54 6.04
C THR A 226 -11.06 16.39 5.72
N ALA A 227 -11.28 16.75 4.45
CA ALA A 227 -12.48 17.45 4.00
C ALA A 227 -13.66 16.47 3.83
N ARG A 228 -14.89 16.88 4.15
CA ARG A 228 -16.08 16.01 4.07
C ARG A 228 -16.29 15.49 2.65
N HIS A 229 -16.18 16.36 1.64
CA HIS A 229 -16.49 15.99 0.26
C HIS A 229 -15.54 14.92 -0.32
N VAL A 230 -14.40 14.64 0.32
CA VAL A 230 -13.48 13.55 -0.07
C VAL A 230 -14.09 12.18 0.25
N VAL A 231 -14.74 12.04 1.41
CA VAL A 231 -15.29 10.77 1.92
C VAL A 231 -16.80 10.64 1.71
N LEU A 232 -17.51 11.76 1.73
CA LEU A 232 -18.95 11.86 1.43
C LEU A 232 -19.19 12.90 0.32
N PRO A 233 -18.89 12.57 -0.95
CA PRO A 233 -19.01 13.49 -2.07
C PRO A 233 -20.44 14.01 -2.26
N VAL A 234 -20.58 15.32 -2.48
CA VAL A 234 -21.88 16.01 -2.51
C VAL A 234 -22.78 15.56 -3.68
N ASP A 235 -22.19 15.01 -4.74
CA ASP A 235 -22.90 14.40 -5.88
C ASP A 235 -23.43 12.98 -5.60
N LYS A 236 -23.00 12.34 -4.51
CA LYS A 236 -23.26 10.91 -4.19
C LYS A 236 -23.81 10.68 -2.77
N ASN A 237 -23.75 11.68 -1.90
CA ASN A 237 -24.20 11.59 -0.51
C ASN A 237 -25.04 12.81 -0.14
N GLU A 238 -26.14 12.58 0.58
CA GLU A 238 -26.91 13.66 1.20
C GLU A 238 -26.02 14.52 2.10
N ASN A 239 -26.28 15.83 2.13
CA ASN A 239 -25.58 16.77 3.00
C ASN A 239 -26.14 16.74 4.44
N ARG A 240 -26.00 15.60 5.12
CA ARG A 240 -26.41 15.37 6.52
C ARG A 240 -25.19 15.04 7.38
N GLU A 241 -25.32 15.15 8.70
CA GLU A 241 -24.31 14.64 9.63
C GLU A 241 -24.15 13.12 9.49
N TYR A 242 -22.90 12.67 9.42
CA TYR A 242 -22.52 11.27 9.61
C TYR A 242 -21.91 11.12 11.00
N GLN A 243 -22.33 10.11 11.75
CA GLN A 243 -21.62 9.66 12.95
C GLN A 243 -21.81 8.16 13.15
N HIS A 244 -20.72 7.41 13.35
CA HIS A 244 -20.76 5.99 13.62
C HIS A 244 -21.00 5.74 15.12
N ARG A 245 -22.26 5.85 15.57
CA ARG A 245 -22.65 5.66 16.99
C ARG A 245 -22.91 4.21 17.40
N ASN A 246 -23.26 3.31 16.48
CA ASN A 246 -23.75 1.96 16.77
C ASN A 246 -23.21 0.92 15.77
N ASN A 247 -22.69 -0.20 16.27
CA ASN A 247 -22.20 -1.37 15.51
C ASN A 247 -23.26 -2.04 14.61
N SER A 248 -24.53 -1.61 14.67
CA SER A 248 -25.62 -2.11 13.83
C SER A 248 -25.73 -1.42 12.47
N ARG A 249 -24.93 -0.36 12.23
CA ARG A 249 -24.76 0.23 10.89
C ARG A 249 -23.50 -0.32 10.25
N ALA A 250 -23.50 -0.44 8.92
CA ALA A 250 -22.27 -0.69 8.19
C ALA A 250 -21.26 0.45 8.43
N ARG A 251 -20.02 0.05 8.73
CA ARG A 251 -18.84 0.91 8.82
C ARG A 251 -18.50 1.44 7.42
N GLU A 252 -18.22 2.73 7.29
CA GLU A 252 -17.75 3.33 6.04
C GLU A 252 -16.21 3.30 6.03
N ASP A 253 -15.64 2.22 5.49
CA ASP A 253 -14.20 2.01 5.37
C ASP A 253 -13.52 3.12 4.54
N VAL A 254 -12.35 3.57 4.98
CA VAL A 254 -11.45 4.45 4.24
C VAL A 254 -10.20 3.70 3.84
N ILE A 255 -9.82 3.82 2.56
CA ILE A 255 -8.68 3.16 1.93
C ILE A 255 -7.55 4.15 1.60
N VAL A 256 -6.30 3.71 1.76
CA VAL A 256 -5.11 4.39 1.25
C VAL A 256 -5.10 4.26 -0.27
N LEU A 257 -5.09 5.40 -0.96
CA LEU A 257 -5.33 5.56 -2.39
C LEU A 257 -6.74 5.09 -2.81
N GLY A 258 -7.40 5.84 -3.71
CA GLY A 258 -8.49 5.27 -4.49
C GLY A 258 -7.97 4.39 -5.65
N ALA A 259 -8.86 3.94 -6.52
CA ALA A 259 -8.51 3.11 -7.67
C ALA A 259 -7.74 3.88 -8.75
N THR A 260 -7.95 5.19 -8.90
CA THR A 260 -7.22 6.02 -9.87
C THR A 260 -5.83 6.37 -9.34
N GLY A 261 -5.77 6.81 -8.10
CA GLY A 261 -4.53 7.13 -7.37
C GLY A 261 -3.60 5.93 -7.27
N PHE A 262 -4.11 4.73 -6.93
CA PHE A 262 -3.30 3.52 -6.84
C PHE A 262 -2.64 3.18 -8.18
N ASN A 263 -3.41 3.15 -9.27
CA ASN A 263 -2.89 2.90 -10.61
C ASN A 263 -1.88 3.99 -11.04
N LYS A 264 -2.13 5.27 -10.70
CA LYS A 264 -1.20 6.38 -10.98
C LYS A 264 0.12 6.25 -10.21
N LYS A 265 0.10 5.91 -8.91
CA LYS A 265 1.33 5.72 -8.12
C LYS A 265 2.08 4.44 -8.52
N LEU A 266 1.39 3.38 -8.92
CA LEU A 266 2.02 2.17 -9.46
C LEU A 266 2.72 2.46 -10.80
N ALA A 267 2.06 3.17 -11.72
CA ALA A 267 2.67 3.61 -12.98
C ALA A 267 3.89 4.54 -12.78
N ALA A 268 3.91 5.34 -11.71
CA ALA A 268 5.09 6.15 -11.36
C ALA A 268 6.29 5.32 -10.88
N ILE A 269 6.07 4.12 -10.30
CA ILE A 269 7.16 3.16 -10.03
C ILE A 269 7.66 2.56 -11.35
N ASP A 270 6.76 2.27 -12.28
CA ASP A 270 7.09 1.73 -13.61
C ASP A 270 7.96 2.71 -14.42
N GLU A 271 7.61 4.00 -14.39
CA GLU A 271 8.40 5.11 -14.95
C GLU A 271 9.82 5.15 -14.35
N LYS A 272 9.96 4.99 -13.03
CA LYS A 272 11.29 4.96 -12.37
C LYS A 272 12.10 3.69 -12.69
N ILE A 273 11.47 2.57 -13.00
CA ILE A 273 12.18 1.39 -13.52
C ILE A 273 12.72 1.70 -14.93
N GLN A 274 11.92 2.33 -15.78
CA GLN A 274 12.33 2.72 -17.14
C GLN A 274 13.44 3.78 -17.16
N ASP A 275 13.40 4.78 -16.28
CA ASP A 275 14.45 5.80 -16.10
C ASP A 275 15.82 5.16 -15.81
N GLU A 276 15.88 4.23 -14.86
CA GLU A 276 17.14 3.59 -14.47
C GLU A 276 17.58 2.53 -15.50
N GLU A 277 16.66 1.83 -16.17
CA GLU A 277 16.98 0.94 -17.31
C GLU A 277 17.66 1.73 -18.45
N PHE A 278 17.14 2.90 -18.80
CA PHE A 278 17.76 3.77 -19.81
C PHE A 278 19.13 4.28 -19.37
N THR A 279 19.28 4.60 -18.08
CA THR A 279 20.55 5.02 -17.45
C THR A 279 21.61 3.91 -17.49
N ILE A 280 21.22 2.66 -17.21
CA ILE A 280 22.09 1.47 -17.30
C ILE A 280 22.57 1.25 -18.74
N ILE A 281 21.64 1.30 -19.72
CA ILE A 281 21.97 1.14 -21.15
C ILE A 281 22.92 2.25 -21.63
N TYR A 282 22.74 3.49 -21.17
CA TYR A 282 23.60 4.61 -21.54
C TYR A 282 24.98 4.55 -20.86
N SER A 283 25.05 4.13 -19.59
CA SER A 283 26.31 3.99 -18.87
C SER A 283 27.18 2.87 -19.44
N ARG A 284 26.60 1.72 -19.78
CA ARG A 284 27.34 0.63 -20.47
C ARG A 284 27.91 1.07 -21.83
N LYS A 285 27.22 1.96 -22.56
CA LYS A 285 27.76 2.58 -23.78
C LYS A 285 28.90 3.57 -23.51
N ARG A 286 28.85 4.32 -22.40
CA ARG A 286 29.95 5.22 -21.98
C ARG A 286 31.22 4.42 -21.62
N ILE A 287 31.10 3.29 -20.93
CA ILE A 287 32.23 2.38 -20.62
C ILE A 287 32.92 1.89 -21.90
N GLU A 288 32.18 1.29 -22.84
CA GLU A 288 32.76 0.80 -24.10
C GLU A 288 33.39 1.93 -24.96
N LEU A 289 32.97 3.19 -24.79
CA LEU A 289 33.56 4.36 -25.47
C LEU A 289 34.89 4.84 -24.86
N VAL A 290 35.27 4.40 -23.64
CA VAL A 290 36.54 4.77 -22.96
C VAL A 290 37.48 3.60 -22.70
N LYS A 291 36.99 2.36 -22.83
CA LYS A 291 37.66 1.09 -22.59
C LYS A 291 39.09 0.95 -23.15
N ASP A 292 39.32 1.41 -24.39
CA ASP A 292 40.62 1.32 -25.07
C ASP A 292 41.46 2.62 -24.95
N LYS A 293 41.18 3.48 -23.96
CA LYS A 293 41.82 4.80 -23.78
C LYS A 293 42.43 4.97 -22.39
N ASP A 294 43.75 4.93 -22.32
CA ASP A 294 44.54 5.17 -21.11
C ASP A 294 44.86 6.66 -20.87
N ASP A 295 44.03 7.57 -21.38
CA ASP A 295 44.16 9.00 -21.09
C ASP A 295 43.47 9.37 -19.78
N ARG A 296 44.01 10.36 -19.06
CA ARG A 296 43.52 10.74 -17.72
C ARG A 296 42.03 11.12 -17.69
N ALA A 297 41.47 11.68 -18.75
CA ALA A 297 40.05 12.02 -18.79
C ALA A 297 39.18 10.77 -19.02
N SER A 298 39.63 9.84 -19.86
CA SER A 298 38.96 8.53 -20.07
C SER A 298 38.96 7.68 -18.80
N VAL A 299 40.05 7.65 -18.01
CA VAL A 299 40.11 6.95 -16.71
C VAL A 299 39.11 7.56 -15.71
N ILE A 300 39.09 8.89 -15.55
CA ILE A 300 38.16 9.59 -14.64
C ILE A 300 36.69 9.40 -15.06
N GLU A 301 36.42 9.41 -16.37
CA GLU A 301 35.07 9.10 -16.88
C GLU A 301 34.71 7.64 -16.62
N HIS A 302 35.62 6.67 -16.81
CA HIS A 302 35.35 5.26 -16.50
C HIS A 302 34.98 5.05 -15.02
N GLU A 303 35.77 5.58 -14.08
CA GLU A 303 35.47 5.50 -12.64
C GLU A 303 34.08 6.08 -12.32
N LYS A 304 33.76 7.24 -12.89
CA LYS A 304 32.48 7.91 -12.72
C LYS A 304 31.31 7.11 -13.31
N VAL A 305 31.48 6.55 -14.51
CA VAL A 305 30.43 5.76 -15.19
C VAL A 305 30.14 4.47 -14.43
N GLU A 306 31.16 3.80 -13.89
CA GLU A 306 30.99 2.58 -13.11
C GLU A 306 30.18 2.85 -11.83
N ASN A 307 30.48 3.94 -11.13
CA ASN A 307 29.69 4.41 -9.98
C ASN A 307 28.25 4.81 -10.37
N ASP A 308 28.04 5.47 -11.52
CA ASP A 308 26.70 5.77 -12.05
C ASP A 308 25.92 4.47 -12.36
N LEU A 309 26.58 3.47 -12.96
CA LEU A 309 26.00 2.19 -13.35
C LEU A 309 25.60 1.37 -12.12
N GLN A 310 26.50 1.15 -11.17
CA GLN A 310 26.23 0.41 -9.92
C GLN A 310 25.07 1.05 -9.14
N ARG A 311 25.01 2.37 -9.10
CA ARG A 311 23.91 3.14 -8.48
C ARG A 311 22.58 2.93 -9.20
N ALA A 312 22.56 2.97 -10.53
CA ALA A 312 21.35 2.74 -11.33
C ALA A 312 20.85 1.29 -11.19
N GLU A 313 21.73 0.30 -11.20
CA GLU A 313 21.37 -1.11 -10.98
C GLU A 313 20.81 -1.36 -9.57
N THR A 314 21.40 -0.73 -8.55
CA THR A 314 20.91 -0.79 -7.16
C THR A 314 19.49 -0.22 -7.04
N LYS A 315 19.24 0.97 -7.62
CA LYS A 315 17.91 1.57 -7.66
C LYS A 315 16.92 0.73 -8.46
N MET A 316 17.29 0.26 -9.65
CA MET A 316 16.42 -0.56 -10.52
C MET A 316 15.97 -1.82 -9.78
N LYS A 317 16.86 -2.48 -9.02
CA LYS A 317 16.49 -3.60 -8.14
C LYS A 317 15.48 -3.16 -7.08
N ALA A 318 15.76 -2.09 -6.34
CA ALA A 318 14.87 -1.58 -5.30
C ALA A 318 13.48 -1.19 -5.83
N PHE A 319 13.39 -0.54 -7.00
CA PHE A 319 12.12 -0.20 -7.64
C PHE A 319 11.36 -1.44 -8.13
N ARG A 320 12.03 -2.44 -8.72
CA ARG A 320 11.40 -3.70 -9.14
C ARG A 320 10.89 -4.52 -7.95
N ASP A 321 11.63 -4.54 -6.85
CA ASP A 321 11.21 -5.19 -5.60
C ASP A 321 10.03 -4.46 -4.96
N PHE A 322 10.07 -3.12 -4.89
CA PHE A 322 8.97 -2.32 -4.36
C PHE A 322 7.72 -2.37 -5.25
N ARG A 323 7.87 -2.40 -6.58
CA ARG A 323 6.75 -2.64 -7.51
C ARG A 323 6.06 -3.96 -7.22
N ARG A 324 6.83 -5.03 -6.99
CA ARG A 324 6.31 -6.37 -6.67
C ARG A 324 5.58 -6.37 -5.32
N GLU A 325 6.14 -5.72 -4.30
CA GLU A 325 5.49 -5.51 -3.01
C GLU A 325 4.12 -4.82 -3.15
N ILE A 326 4.06 -3.66 -3.82
CA ILE A 326 2.81 -2.92 -4.05
C ILE A 326 1.80 -3.73 -4.88
N ALA A 327 2.25 -4.35 -5.98
CA ALA A 327 1.37 -5.10 -6.88
C ALA A 327 0.79 -6.38 -6.26
N THR A 328 1.49 -6.99 -5.30
CA THR A 328 1.05 -8.20 -4.59
C THR A 328 0.25 -7.87 -3.33
N HIS A 329 0.79 -7.03 -2.45
CA HIS A 329 0.26 -6.85 -1.10
C HIS A 329 -0.68 -5.65 -0.97
N TRP A 330 -0.54 -4.60 -1.79
CA TRP A 330 -1.38 -3.39 -1.71
C TRP A 330 -2.46 -3.31 -2.80
N ARG A 331 -2.45 -4.19 -3.81
CA ARG A 331 -3.45 -4.15 -4.90
C ARG A 331 -4.89 -4.43 -4.46
N PRO A 332 -5.20 -5.39 -3.56
CA PRO A 332 -6.56 -5.60 -3.06
C PRO A 332 -7.06 -4.42 -2.23
N GLU A 333 -8.33 -4.04 -2.35
CA GLU A 333 -8.87 -2.86 -1.64
C GLU A 333 -8.97 -3.12 -0.13
N GLU A 334 -9.26 -4.36 0.25
CA GLU A 334 -9.21 -4.88 1.63
C GLU A 334 -7.84 -4.65 2.27
N LYS A 335 -6.76 -4.75 1.47
CA LYS A 335 -5.40 -4.54 1.94
C LYS A 335 -5.00 -3.06 2.03
N ARG A 336 -5.84 -2.16 1.54
CA ARG A 336 -5.68 -0.70 1.63
C ARG A 336 -6.54 -0.04 2.71
N VAL A 337 -7.49 -0.75 3.32
CA VAL A 337 -8.29 -0.22 4.45
C VAL A 337 -7.38 0.09 5.63
N PHE A 338 -7.46 1.32 6.14
CA PHE A 338 -6.66 1.80 7.28
C PHE A 338 -7.49 2.41 8.42
N GLY A 339 -8.79 2.56 8.24
CA GLY A 339 -9.66 3.20 9.21
C GLY A 339 -11.11 3.31 8.74
N GLU A 340 -11.92 3.96 9.56
CA GLU A 340 -13.33 4.21 9.32
C GLU A 340 -13.69 5.68 9.47
N LEU A 341 -14.68 6.16 8.72
CA LEU A 341 -15.28 7.45 9.01
C LEU A 341 -15.98 7.40 10.37
N ALA A 342 -15.49 8.17 11.35
CA ALA A 342 -16.07 8.22 12.69
C ALA A 342 -17.16 9.30 12.78
N TRP A 343 -16.87 10.49 12.25
CA TRP A 343 -17.75 11.65 12.27
C TRP A 343 -17.51 12.56 11.06
N ALA A 344 -18.58 13.16 10.53
CA ALA A 344 -18.50 14.29 9.61
C ALA A 344 -19.79 15.14 9.71
N PRO A 345 -19.73 16.43 10.06
CA PRO A 345 -20.89 17.33 10.00
C PRO A 345 -21.42 17.48 8.55
N PRO A 346 -22.61 18.07 8.34
CA PRO A 346 -22.96 18.58 7.01
C PRO A 346 -22.01 19.70 6.58
N ILE A 347 -21.72 19.79 5.28
CA ILE A 347 -21.05 20.97 4.72
C ILE A 347 -21.94 22.19 4.95
N THR A 348 -21.38 23.21 5.60
CA THR A 348 -22.06 24.46 5.93
C THR A 348 -21.18 25.67 5.61
N TYR A 349 -21.84 26.78 5.28
CA TYR A 349 -21.25 28.02 4.76
C TYR A 349 -21.65 29.18 5.69
N SER A 350 -20.80 30.20 5.81
CA SER A 350 -20.92 31.21 6.89
C SER A 350 -21.03 30.59 8.28
N THR A 351 -20.21 29.58 8.58
CA THR A 351 -20.25 28.87 9.85
C THR A 351 -19.52 29.66 10.93
N GLU A 352 -20.21 29.98 12.03
CA GLU A 352 -19.59 30.61 13.19
C GLU A 352 -18.70 29.61 13.98
N PRO A 353 -17.57 30.04 14.57
CA PRO A 353 -17.11 31.43 14.67
C PRO A 353 -16.25 31.90 13.48
N GLY A 354 -16.60 33.05 12.89
CA GLY A 354 -15.83 33.73 11.85
C GLY A 354 -16.26 33.46 10.41
N GLU A 355 -17.46 32.89 10.22
CA GLU A 355 -18.15 32.69 8.93
C GLU A 355 -17.43 31.78 7.92
N TYR A 356 -16.69 30.77 8.38
CA TYR A 356 -15.92 29.88 7.51
C TYR A 356 -16.73 28.74 6.88
N THR A 357 -16.23 28.17 5.79
CA THR A 357 -16.74 26.89 5.24
C THR A 357 -16.36 25.74 6.17
N LEU A 358 -17.37 25.09 6.77
CA LEU A 358 -17.21 23.84 7.49
C LEU A 358 -17.34 22.68 6.51
N ASP A 359 -16.21 22.19 6.01
CA ASP A 359 -16.11 21.02 5.15
C ASP A 359 -15.09 20.06 5.77
N LEU A 360 -15.57 19.20 6.68
CA LEU A 360 -14.76 18.47 7.64
C LEU A 360 -15.21 17.01 7.78
N ALA A 361 -14.25 16.10 7.91
CA ALA A 361 -14.47 14.71 8.28
C ALA A 361 -13.32 14.22 9.18
N VAL A 362 -13.66 13.30 10.10
CA VAL A 362 -12.73 12.71 11.06
C VAL A 362 -12.80 11.20 10.94
N ILE A 363 -11.66 10.61 10.57
CA ILE A 363 -11.47 9.18 10.32
C ILE A 363 -10.79 8.57 11.55
N LYS A 364 -11.35 7.52 12.14
CA LYS A 364 -10.65 6.73 13.17
C LYS A 364 -9.67 5.78 12.47
N ILE A 365 -8.41 5.78 12.90
CA ILE A 365 -7.40 4.83 12.40
C ILE A 365 -7.60 3.48 13.10
N ASP A 366 -7.50 2.39 12.33
CA ASP A 366 -7.60 1.04 12.90
C ASP A 366 -6.39 0.68 13.78
N THR A 367 -6.62 -0.14 14.79
CA THR A 367 -5.56 -0.78 15.57
C THR A 367 -4.60 -1.57 14.65
N GLY A 368 -3.29 -1.46 14.91
CA GLY A 368 -2.26 -2.19 14.15
C GLY A 368 -1.85 -1.56 12.81
N LYS A 369 -2.48 -0.47 12.36
CA LYS A 369 -2.00 0.28 11.17
C LYS A 369 -0.80 1.15 11.48
N LEU A 370 -0.81 1.71 12.69
CA LEU A 370 0.22 2.57 13.23
C LEU A 370 1.03 1.81 14.28
N ASP A 371 2.34 1.99 14.24
CA ASP A 371 3.31 1.42 15.16
C ASP A 371 4.45 2.42 15.42
N ALA A 372 5.30 2.15 16.42
CA ALA A 372 6.36 3.06 16.84
C ALA A 372 7.51 3.25 15.81
N LYS A 373 7.45 2.62 14.64
CA LYS A 373 8.39 2.83 13.51
C LYS A 373 7.77 3.58 12.34
N ASN A 374 6.47 3.38 12.07
CA ASN A 374 5.79 4.02 10.96
C ASN A 374 5.11 5.34 11.34
N TYR A 375 4.78 5.55 12.62
CA TYR A 375 4.03 6.72 13.06
C TYR A 375 4.92 7.86 13.56
N CYS A 376 5.13 8.87 12.71
CA CYS A 376 5.93 10.06 13.01
C CYS A 376 5.09 11.25 13.53
N GLY A 377 3.88 11.02 14.04
CA GLY A 377 2.98 12.10 14.44
C GLY A 377 2.52 12.99 13.27
N ASN A 378 2.26 14.26 13.54
CA ASN A 378 1.90 15.26 12.52
C ASN A 378 3.14 15.70 11.71
N THR A 379 3.63 14.84 10.82
CA THR A 379 4.88 15.08 10.06
C THR A 379 4.64 15.08 8.55
N ILE A 380 4.97 16.19 7.88
CA ILE A 380 4.94 16.32 6.41
C ILE A 380 6.26 15.79 5.84
N ASN A 381 6.19 14.90 4.85
CA ASN A 381 7.31 14.61 3.96
C ASN A 381 7.37 15.66 2.84
N ILE A 382 8.50 16.35 2.68
CA ILE A 382 8.66 17.38 1.64
C ILE A 382 9.13 16.83 0.27
N GLY A 383 9.27 15.50 0.14
CA GLY A 383 9.45 14.79 -1.12
C GLY A 383 10.79 15.04 -1.83
N ASP A 384 10.94 14.49 -3.04
CA ASP A 384 12.12 14.66 -3.91
C ASP A 384 12.06 15.92 -4.79
N LYS A 385 10.84 16.37 -5.09
CA LYS A 385 10.45 17.45 -6.03
C LYS A 385 11.26 18.75 -5.96
N TYR A 386 11.77 19.12 -4.80
CA TYR A 386 12.63 20.30 -4.62
C TYR A 386 14.00 19.90 -4.06
N LYS A 387 15.06 20.49 -4.60
CA LYS A 387 16.38 20.50 -3.95
C LYS A 387 16.33 21.42 -2.72
N HIS A 388 17.26 21.22 -1.78
CA HIS A 388 17.41 22.06 -0.58
C HIS A 388 17.35 23.57 -0.90
N TRP A 389 18.14 24.04 -1.87
CA TRP A 389 18.18 25.47 -2.21
C TRP A 389 16.86 25.97 -2.85
N GLU A 390 16.27 25.19 -3.76
CA GLU A 390 15.00 25.52 -4.45
C GLU A 390 13.82 25.63 -3.46
N PHE A 391 13.81 24.79 -2.43
CA PHE A 391 12.84 24.87 -1.34
C PHE A 391 13.10 26.11 -0.47
N MET A 392 14.36 26.33 -0.08
CA MET A 392 14.73 27.36 0.89
C MET A 392 14.71 28.78 0.30
N GLU A 393 14.87 28.97 -1.01
CA GLU A 393 14.57 30.24 -1.69
C GLU A 393 13.07 30.57 -1.65
N LYS A 394 12.19 29.55 -1.74
CA LYS A 394 10.74 29.73 -1.66
C LYS A 394 10.24 29.95 -0.24
N ILE A 395 10.96 29.48 0.79
CA ILE A 395 10.72 29.84 2.19
C ILE A 395 11.29 31.24 2.50
N TYR A 396 12.53 31.54 2.12
CA TYR A 396 13.22 32.78 2.43
C TYR A 396 13.20 33.79 1.27
N GLN A 397 11.99 34.29 1.00
CA GLN A 397 11.71 35.23 -0.08
C GLN A 397 12.34 36.63 0.13
N HIS A 398 12.78 36.99 1.35
CA HIS A 398 13.46 38.27 1.63
C HIS A 398 14.72 38.09 2.49
N PRO A 399 15.85 38.78 2.21
CA PRO A 399 17.12 38.60 2.94
C PRO A 399 17.08 38.92 4.44
N THR A 400 16.13 39.76 4.88
CA THR A 400 15.97 40.13 6.30
C THR A 400 14.92 39.32 7.04
N SER A 401 14.20 38.40 6.36
CA SER A 401 13.19 37.55 7.01
C SER A 401 13.84 36.58 7.99
N SER A 402 13.16 36.32 9.11
CA SER A 402 13.66 35.45 10.18
C SER A 402 13.93 34.03 9.66
N LYS A 403 15.14 33.52 9.92
CA LYS A 403 15.54 32.16 9.52
C LYS A 403 15.05 31.10 10.52
N SER A 404 13.73 31.02 10.68
CA SER A 404 13.05 30.13 11.65
C SER A 404 12.77 28.71 11.16
N PHE A 405 12.93 28.45 9.87
CA PHE A 405 12.75 27.13 9.25
C PHE A 405 14.12 26.49 8.96
N GLU A 406 14.36 25.31 9.52
CA GLU A 406 15.52 24.49 9.16
C GLU A 406 15.06 23.40 8.17
N PHE A 407 15.79 23.20 7.07
CA PHE A 407 15.47 22.14 6.12
C PHE A 407 15.89 20.79 6.71
N PRO A 408 14.96 19.86 7.00
CA PRO A 408 15.31 18.61 7.65
C PRO A 408 16.05 17.67 6.68
N VAL A 409 17.12 17.03 7.16
CA VAL A 409 18.04 16.22 6.34
C VAL A 409 17.39 14.92 5.83
N ASP A 410 16.46 14.37 6.61
CA ASP A 410 15.59 13.25 6.25
C ASP A 410 14.36 13.67 5.41
N ARG A 411 14.16 14.98 5.21
CA ARG A 411 12.99 15.60 4.56
C ARG A 411 11.67 15.41 5.32
N LEU A 412 11.70 15.17 6.63
CA LEU A 412 10.53 15.04 7.49
C LEU A 412 10.34 16.30 8.35
N VAL A 413 9.29 17.07 8.07
CA VAL A 413 8.93 18.28 8.82
C VAL A 413 7.83 17.96 9.83
N THR A 414 8.23 17.69 11.07
CA THR A 414 7.29 17.54 12.19
C THR A 414 6.65 18.87 12.54
N LEU A 415 5.32 18.90 12.59
CA LEU A 415 4.51 20.05 12.92
C LEU A 415 4.13 20.05 14.40
N GLN A 416 4.17 21.23 15.03
CA GLN A 416 3.82 21.42 16.43
C GLN A 416 2.89 22.62 16.60
N GLY A 417 1.74 22.40 17.23
CA GLY A 417 0.77 23.45 17.51
C GLY A 417 0.06 24.02 16.26
N GLN A 418 -0.48 25.23 16.42
CA GLN A 418 -1.41 25.88 15.50
C GLN A 418 -0.89 27.23 15.02
N VAL A 419 -1.17 27.61 13.78
CA VAL A 419 -1.05 29.00 13.32
C VAL A 419 -2.05 29.87 14.10
N PRO A 420 -1.60 30.89 14.86
CA PRO A 420 -2.51 31.74 15.63
C PRO A 420 -3.38 32.61 14.73
N GLU A 421 -4.61 32.92 15.14
CA GLU A 421 -5.53 33.78 14.39
C GLU A 421 -4.98 35.18 14.14
N THR A 422 -4.15 35.69 15.06
CA THR A 422 -3.43 36.96 14.88
C THR A 422 -2.43 36.94 13.74
N VAL A 423 -1.85 35.77 13.42
CA VAL A 423 -0.89 35.57 12.32
C VAL A 423 -1.60 35.44 10.97
N LEU A 424 -2.91 35.19 10.93
CA LEU A 424 -3.70 35.21 9.68
C LEU A 424 -3.92 36.64 9.13
N VAL A 425 -3.66 37.66 9.95
CA VAL A 425 -3.81 39.09 9.60
C VAL A 425 -2.45 39.82 9.69
N ASN A 426 -1.73 39.64 10.80
CA ASN A 426 -0.42 40.24 11.02
C ASN A 426 0.67 39.28 10.51
N LEU A 427 0.92 39.34 9.20
CA LEU A 427 1.83 38.44 8.50
C LEU A 427 3.30 38.68 8.93
N PRO A 428 4.06 37.64 9.34
CA PRO A 428 5.25 37.81 10.20
C PRO A 428 6.60 37.90 9.47
N VAL A 429 6.64 37.65 8.16
CA VAL A 429 7.87 37.71 7.34
C VAL A 429 7.64 38.60 6.11
N LEU A 430 8.72 38.97 5.41
CA LEU A 430 8.64 39.72 4.16
C LEU A 430 8.89 38.81 2.95
N ASP A 431 8.27 39.16 1.83
CA ASP A 431 8.48 38.52 0.52
C ASP A 431 9.50 39.27 -0.37
N THR A 432 9.65 38.82 -1.62
CA THR A 432 10.57 39.41 -2.60
C THR A 432 10.35 40.90 -2.88
N ASN A 433 9.15 41.41 -2.62
CA ASN A 433 8.75 42.80 -2.84
C ASN A 433 8.91 43.65 -1.58
N SER A 434 9.39 43.08 -0.47
CA SER A 434 9.28 43.64 0.89
C SER A 434 7.84 43.77 1.42
N GLU A 435 6.88 43.02 0.85
CA GLU A 435 5.50 42.98 1.34
C GLU A 435 5.36 41.91 2.44
N SER A 436 4.55 42.16 3.46
CA SER A 436 4.35 41.21 4.56
C SER A 436 3.59 39.96 4.08
N CYS A 437 4.14 38.77 4.32
CA CYS A 437 3.57 37.49 3.93
C CYS A 437 3.69 36.43 5.05
N LEU A 438 2.91 35.35 4.96
CA LEU A 438 3.21 34.09 5.62
C LEU A 438 3.45 33.05 4.53
N VAL A 439 4.62 32.43 4.52
CA VAL A 439 4.90 31.32 3.60
C VAL A 439 4.31 30.04 4.18
N VAL A 440 3.63 29.27 3.33
CA VAL A 440 2.98 28.02 3.70
C VAL A 440 3.34 26.91 2.71
N PHE A 441 3.29 25.66 3.16
CA PHE A 441 3.51 24.49 2.33
C PHE A 441 2.56 23.35 2.70
N LYS A 442 2.40 22.39 1.79
CA LYS A 442 1.69 21.13 2.01
C LYS A 442 2.37 20.01 1.25
N ASN A 443 2.11 18.76 1.63
CA ASN A 443 2.21 17.60 0.73
C ASN A 443 0.78 17.17 0.38
N GLY A 444 0.45 17.14 -0.91
CA GLY A 444 -0.89 16.78 -1.40
C GLY A 444 -0.85 15.56 -2.33
N ALA A 445 -1.88 14.72 -2.28
CA ALA A 445 -1.90 13.43 -2.98
C ALA A 445 -1.61 13.53 -4.48
N ASN A 446 -2.04 14.63 -5.14
CA ASN A 446 -1.90 14.84 -6.57
C ASN A 446 -0.70 15.72 -6.94
N THR A 447 -0.45 16.83 -6.23
CA THR A 447 0.71 17.71 -6.55
C THR A 447 2.04 17.26 -5.96
N GLY A 448 2.02 16.33 -4.99
CA GLY A 448 3.11 16.18 -4.03
C GLY A 448 3.29 17.48 -3.23
N THR A 449 4.52 17.76 -2.80
CA THR A 449 4.83 18.97 -2.04
C THR A 449 4.66 20.25 -2.86
N THR A 450 4.01 21.27 -2.30
CA THR A 450 3.87 22.61 -2.88
C THR A 450 4.07 23.70 -1.84
N ILE A 451 4.60 24.84 -2.26
CA ILE A 451 4.86 26.04 -1.43
C ILE A 451 4.07 27.21 -2.03
N GLY A 452 3.48 28.03 -1.17
CA GLY A 452 2.72 29.23 -1.51
C GLY A 452 2.87 30.30 -0.43
N LYS A 453 2.18 31.43 -0.59
CA LYS A 453 2.06 32.45 0.46
C LYS A 453 0.60 32.81 0.70
N THR A 454 0.27 33.22 1.92
CA THR A 454 -1.08 33.67 2.28
C THR A 454 -1.33 35.08 1.73
N ASN A 455 -2.60 35.43 1.55
CA ASN A 455 -2.99 36.85 1.53
C ASN A 455 -3.19 37.36 2.99
N ASN A 456 -3.17 38.68 3.20
CA ASN A 456 -3.50 39.31 4.49
C ASN A 456 -5.01 39.57 4.66
N VAL A 457 -5.78 39.45 3.58
CA VAL A 457 -7.25 39.52 3.56
C VAL A 457 -7.86 38.15 3.24
N SER A 458 -8.99 37.86 3.87
CA SER A 458 -9.79 36.67 3.56
C SER A 458 -10.42 36.78 2.17
N SER A 459 -10.62 35.63 1.52
CA SER A 459 -11.49 35.54 0.35
C SER A 459 -12.91 35.22 0.79
N TYR A 460 -13.88 35.54 -0.07
CA TYR A 460 -15.26 35.14 0.10
C TYR A 460 -15.68 34.32 -1.12
N THR A 461 -16.15 33.10 -0.89
CA THR A 461 -16.73 32.24 -1.90
C THR A 461 -18.24 32.40 -1.90
N ARG A 462 -18.88 32.09 -3.02
CA ARG A 462 -20.34 32.05 -3.14
C ARG A 462 -20.77 30.87 -3.98
N ILE A 463 -21.69 30.07 -3.46
CA ILE A 463 -22.33 28.97 -4.17
C ILE A 463 -23.85 29.20 -4.28
N TYR A 464 -24.52 28.42 -5.12
CA TYR A 464 -25.98 28.39 -5.21
C TYR A 464 -26.51 27.02 -4.78
N VAL A 465 -27.51 27.02 -3.89
CA VAL A 465 -28.20 25.82 -3.40
C VAL A 465 -29.70 26.07 -3.50
N ALA A 466 -30.42 25.20 -4.22
CA ALA A 466 -31.87 25.30 -4.45
C ALA A 466 -32.40 26.64 -5.04
N GLY A 467 -31.51 27.50 -5.54
CA GLY A 467 -31.84 28.83 -6.10
C GLY A 467 -31.44 30.01 -5.20
N GLU A 468 -31.20 29.76 -3.91
CA GLU A 468 -30.60 30.73 -3.00
C GLU A 468 -29.07 30.71 -3.13
N TYR A 469 -28.41 31.81 -2.76
CA TYR A 469 -26.95 31.87 -2.70
C TYR A 469 -26.48 31.80 -1.24
N LEU A 470 -25.38 31.08 -1.02
CA LEU A 470 -24.69 31.03 0.26
C LEU A 470 -23.28 31.58 0.05
N GLU A 471 -22.88 32.51 0.91
CA GLU A 471 -21.52 33.06 0.95
C GLU A 471 -20.74 32.38 2.08
N SER A 472 -19.42 32.43 2.00
CA SER A 472 -18.55 31.83 3.01
C SER A 472 -17.16 32.44 2.98
N ARG A 473 -16.54 32.55 4.14
CA ARG A 473 -15.17 33.06 4.30
C ARG A 473 -14.16 31.95 4.10
N GLU A 474 -13.06 32.28 3.42
CA GLU A 474 -11.95 31.37 3.15
C GLU A 474 -10.60 32.04 3.51
N TRP A 475 -9.60 31.23 3.86
CA TRP A 475 -8.20 31.66 3.93
C TRP A 475 -7.49 31.37 2.59
N PRO A 476 -7.14 32.40 1.79
CA PRO A 476 -6.58 32.19 0.46
C PRO A 476 -5.06 32.02 0.47
N ILE A 477 -4.60 30.98 -0.23
CA ILE A 477 -3.19 30.74 -0.56
C ILE A 477 -2.97 31.01 -2.05
N ILE A 478 -1.94 31.79 -2.36
CA ILE A 478 -1.46 32.08 -3.72
C ILE A 478 -0.10 31.41 -3.96
N PRO A 479 0.29 31.14 -5.23
CA PRO A 479 1.65 30.72 -5.56
C PRO A 479 2.70 31.74 -5.10
N THR A 480 3.94 31.30 -4.84
CA THR A 480 5.02 32.20 -4.38
C THR A 480 5.41 33.23 -5.45
N ASP A 481 5.39 32.82 -6.71
CA ASP A 481 5.88 33.58 -7.87
C ASP A 481 5.26 33.06 -9.18
N LYS A 482 5.39 33.85 -10.25
CA LYS A 482 4.88 33.55 -11.60
C LYS A 482 5.48 32.31 -12.28
N ASN A 483 6.60 31.78 -11.76
CA ASN A 483 7.26 30.59 -12.30
C ASN A 483 6.80 29.31 -11.58
N SER A 484 5.97 29.44 -10.54
CA SER A 484 5.48 28.34 -9.73
C SER A 484 4.27 27.67 -10.37
N ALA A 485 4.23 26.35 -10.31
CA ALA A 485 3.00 25.59 -10.56
C ALA A 485 1.91 25.97 -9.54
N PRO A 486 0.62 25.75 -9.85
CA PRO A 486 -0.48 25.91 -8.91
C PRO A 486 -0.20 25.28 -7.55
N PHE A 487 -0.55 25.99 -6.46
CA PHE A 487 -0.37 25.47 -5.10
C PHE A 487 -1.16 24.17 -4.86
N SER A 488 -2.26 23.97 -5.58
CA SER A 488 -3.08 22.76 -5.50
C SER A 488 -3.67 22.33 -6.83
N ARG A 489 -4.19 21.09 -6.86
CA ARG A 489 -5.08 20.55 -7.89
C ARG A 489 -6.16 19.67 -7.25
N LYS A 490 -7.21 19.35 -8.03
CA LYS A 490 -8.21 18.31 -7.68
C LYS A 490 -7.53 17.04 -7.17
N GLY A 491 -7.97 16.53 -6.03
CA GLY A 491 -7.33 15.42 -5.31
C GLY A 491 -6.43 15.84 -4.14
N ASP A 492 -6.00 17.12 -4.08
CA ASP A 492 -5.33 17.66 -2.89
C ASP A 492 -6.31 18.05 -1.76
N SER A 493 -7.63 18.01 -2.00
CA SER A 493 -8.65 18.27 -0.99
C SER A 493 -8.41 17.49 0.30
N GLY A 494 -8.49 18.16 1.45
CA GLY A 494 -8.17 17.63 2.76
C GLY A 494 -6.70 17.76 3.18
N SER A 495 -5.75 18.11 2.29
CA SER A 495 -4.33 18.27 2.64
C SER A 495 -4.13 19.24 3.80
N CYS A 496 -3.28 18.88 4.77
CA CYS A 496 -2.81 19.83 5.79
C CYS A 496 -1.92 20.89 5.14
N VAL A 497 -2.24 22.16 5.39
CA VAL A 497 -1.39 23.30 5.05
C VAL A 497 -0.65 23.72 6.34
N ALA A 498 0.68 23.72 6.28
CA ALA A 498 1.57 24.13 7.37
C ALA A 498 2.25 25.46 7.03
N ASP A 499 2.69 26.21 8.05
CA ASP A 499 3.46 27.45 7.87
C ASP A 499 4.98 27.24 7.96
N SER A 500 5.75 28.26 7.55
CA SER A 500 7.21 28.32 7.66
C SER A 500 7.75 28.37 9.10
N PHE A 501 6.93 28.09 10.11
CA PHE A 501 7.31 27.93 11.52
C PHE A 501 6.99 26.52 12.03
N GLY A 502 6.59 25.59 11.15
CA GLY A 502 6.28 24.21 11.51
C GLY A 502 4.95 24.07 12.25
N ARG A 503 3.96 24.94 12.01
CA ARG A 503 2.65 24.90 12.68
C ARG A 503 1.57 24.45 11.71
N ILE A 504 0.57 23.70 12.20
CA ILE A 504 -0.61 23.35 11.39
C ILE A 504 -1.42 24.63 11.18
N GLY A 505 -1.72 24.96 9.92
CA GLY A 505 -2.52 26.13 9.53
C GLY A 505 -3.98 25.83 9.23
N GLY A 506 -4.29 24.63 8.72
CA GLY A 506 -5.65 24.21 8.38
C GLY A 506 -5.68 23.06 7.36
N ILE A 507 -6.88 22.76 6.83
CA ILE A 507 -7.03 21.83 5.69
C ILE A 507 -7.50 22.56 4.43
N LEU A 508 -6.98 22.11 3.29
CA LEU A 508 -7.41 22.56 1.98
C LEU A 508 -8.82 22.05 1.69
N THR A 509 -9.78 22.93 1.39
CA THR A 509 -11.17 22.54 1.08
C THR A 509 -11.51 22.72 -0.38
N SER A 510 -11.07 23.81 -1.01
CA SER A 510 -11.43 24.14 -2.39
C SER A 510 -10.38 25.01 -3.08
N SER A 511 -10.60 25.34 -4.35
CA SER A 511 -9.71 26.20 -5.12
C SER A 511 -10.49 26.90 -6.24
N CYS A 512 -9.89 27.96 -6.81
CA CYS A 512 -10.49 28.78 -7.86
C CYS A 512 -9.53 28.93 -9.04
N GLY A 513 -10.07 28.87 -10.26
CA GLY A 513 -9.35 29.07 -11.51
C GLY A 513 -10.21 28.75 -12.73
N ALA A 514 -9.74 29.08 -13.92
CA ALA A 514 -10.51 28.93 -15.17
C ALA A 514 -10.54 27.51 -15.75
N THR A 515 -9.75 26.56 -15.21
CA THR A 515 -9.56 25.18 -15.71
C THR A 515 -9.18 24.24 -14.56
N ASP A 516 -8.66 23.03 -14.83
CA ASP A 516 -8.02 22.13 -13.84
C ASP A 516 -6.72 22.69 -13.20
N TYR A 517 -6.42 23.97 -13.44
CA TYR A 517 -5.34 24.75 -12.86
C TYR A 517 -5.96 25.82 -11.97
N SER A 518 -5.48 25.93 -10.73
CA SER A 518 -6.02 26.86 -9.74
C SER A 518 -5.09 28.03 -9.48
N ASP A 519 -5.61 29.24 -9.65
CA ASP A 519 -4.93 30.52 -9.40
C ASP A 519 -4.91 30.83 -7.89
N LEU A 520 -5.98 30.43 -7.19
CA LEU A 520 -6.16 30.56 -5.75
C LEU A 520 -6.53 29.21 -5.14
N THR A 521 -6.03 28.93 -3.93
CA THR A 521 -6.44 27.79 -3.11
C THR A 521 -7.07 28.27 -1.81
N TYR A 522 -8.12 27.60 -1.35
CA TYR A 522 -8.86 27.95 -0.15
C TYR A 522 -8.68 26.89 0.94
N VAL A 523 -8.47 27.38 2.17
CA VAL A 523 -8.13 26.60 3.34
C VAL A 523 -9.07 27.00 4.47
N THR A 524 -9.65 26.01 5.15
CA THR A 524 -10.39 26.23 6.41
C THR A 524 -9.37 26.27 7.56
N PRO A 525 -9.24 27.38 8.33
CA PRO A 525 -8.19 27.53 9.33
C PRO A 525 -8.31 26.55 10.51
N ILE A 526 -7.15 26.13 11.05
CA ILE A 526 -7.07 25.19 12.17
C ILE A 526 -7.80 25.69 13.41
N SER A 527 -7.78 27.00 13.67
CA SER A 527 -8.40 27.59 14.85
C SER A 527 -9.92 27.46 14.82
N PHE A 528 -10.53 27.59 13.64
CA PHE A 528 -11.95 27.31 13.42
C PHE A 528 -12.24 25.81 13.57
N ILE A 529 -11.46 24.94 12.92
CA ILE A 529 -11.63 23.48 13.00
C ILE A 529 -11.57 22.99 14.46
N MET A 530 -10.60 23.46 15.25
CA MET A 530 -10.48 23.10 16.65
C MET A 530 -11.62 23.65 17.50
N LYS A 531 -12.10 24.88 17.26
CA LYS A 531 -13.30 25.43 17.94
C LYS A 531 -14.55 24.60 17.64
N VAL A 532 -14.73 24.13 16.39
CA VAL A 532 -15.84 23.24 16.00
C VAL A 532 -15.71 21.87 16.68
N LEU A 533 -14.52 21.27 16.69
CA LEU A 533 -14.28 19.98 17.36
C LEU A 533 -14.55 20.07 18.88
N HIS A 534 -14.05 21.12 19.53
CA HIS A 534 -14.25 21.37 20.97
C HIS A 534 -15.70 21.69 21.35
N ALA A 535 -16.54 22.09 20.39
CA ALA A 535 -17.98 22.26 20.59
C ALA A 535 -18.77 20.94 20.51
N THR A 536 -18.16 19.85 20.02
CA THR A 536 -18.78 18.50 20.05
C THR A 536 -18.58 17.83 21.41
N GLU A 537 -19.46 16.91 21.77
CA GLU A 537 -19.31 16.09 22.98
C GLU A 537 -18.07 15.17 22.92
N PHE A 538 -17.83 14.55 21.75
CA PHE A 538 -16.80 13.53 21.58
C PHE A 538 -15.38 14.11 21.42
N PHE A 539 -15.21 15.17 20.63
CA PHE A 539 -13.90 15.82 20.40
C PHE A 539 -13.65 17.02 21.33
N LYS A 540 -14.40 17.13 22.44
CA LYS A 540 -14.32 18.23 23.41
C LYS A 540 -12.91 18.50 23.94
N TYR A 541 -12.10 17.46 24.09
CA TYR A 541 -10.75 17.50 24.64
C TYR A 541 -9.65 17.35 23.57
N ALA A 542 -10.01 17.44 22.29
CA ALA A 542 -9.17 16.99 21.20
C ALA A 542 -7.91 17.86 21.01
N HIS A 543 -6.80 17.23 20.63
CA HIS A 543 -5.51 17.89 20.47
C HIS A 543 -4.66 17.33 19.33
N LEU A 544 -3.82 18.19 18.76
CA LEU A 544 -2.96 17.94 17.59
C LEU A 544 -1.65 17.21 17.92
N ASN A 545 -1.55 16.67 19.13
CA ASN A 545 -0.40 15.87 19.59
C ASN A 545 -0.85 14.45 19.99
N PRO A 546 -1.52 13.66 19.13
CA PRO A 546 -1.79 12.24 19.41
C PRO A 546 -0.50 11.47 19.69
N VAL A 547 -0.56 10.57 20.67
CA VAL A 547 0.55 9.70 21.09
C VAL A 547 0.09 8.25 20.94
N LEU A 548 0.90 7.42 20.30
CA LEU A 548 0.66 5.98 20.21
C LEU A 548 0.86 5.34 21.61
N THR A 549 -0.13 4.59 22.11
CA THR A 549 -0.15 4.02 23.46
C THR A 549 0.08 2.52 23.49
#